data_AF-A0A818SQ77-F1
#
_entry.id   AF-A0A818SQ77-F1
#
_cell.length_a   1.000
_cell.length_b   1.000
_cell.length_c   1.000
_cell.angle_alpha   90.00
_cell.angle_beta   90.00
_cell.angle_gamma   90.00
#
_symmetry.space_group_name_H-M   'P 1'
#
loop_
_entity.id
_entity.type
_entity.pdbx_description
1 polymer ?
#
loop_
_entity_poly.entity_id
_entity_poly.type
_entity_poly.pdbx_seq_one_letter_code
_entity_poly.pdbx_strand_id
1 'polypeptide(L)'
;MSLVRRIAVTYGTFVTANYLSNYVLFPDKKLDYGFLNRWGTRTAHIITIGLPLAIADHLSIDMWKKVLVPRMNYPAGTIFSISRTPGPYLFHIVTFAYVGIMAYIAWDSYANPYHKDRIQAFTSKAYPELQGCHTMYMLPLTSGAVDYLSGKYWPHGTLLGLFPPTAAFITVKGFGMKWPWNENLTAFEKKLNNL
;
A
#
# COMPACT_ATOMS: atom_id res chain seq x y z
N MET A 1 -21.60 -4.12 8.15
CA MET A 1 -20.27 -4.28 8.80
C MET A 1 -19.82 -2.95 9.37
N SER A 2 -19.37 -2.88 10.63
CA SER A 2 -18.88 -1.63 11.25
C SER A 2 -17.62 -1.10 10.56
N LEU A 3 -17.33 0.21 10.69
CA LEU A 3 -16.13 0.82 10.10
C LEU A 3 -14.84 0.14 10.58
N VAL A 4 -14.71 -0.08 11.89
CA VAL A 4 -13.57 -0.78 12.51
C VAL A 4 -13.36 -2.15 11.86
N ARG A 5 -14.43 -2.93 11.68
CA ARG A 5 -14.33 -4.25 11.06
C ARG A 5 -13.92 -4.18 9.58
N ARG A 6 -14.38 -3.16 8.83
CA ARG A 6 -13.93 -2.93 7.45
C ARG A 6 -12.44 -2.58 7.37
N ILE A 7 -11.97 -1.69 8.25
CA ILE A 7 -10.55 -1.31 8.34
C ILE A 7 -9.71 -2.55 8.68
N ALA A 8 -10.13 -3.37 9.64
CA ALA A 8 -9.40 -4.58 10.03
C ALA A 8 -9.28 -5.60 8.87
N VAL A 9 -10.34 -5.79 8.08
CA VAL A 9 -10.32 -6.67 6.91
C VAL A 9 -9.39 -6.12 5.82
N THR A 10 -9.47 -4.83 5.51
CA THR A 10 -8.56 -4.17 4.56
C THR A 10 -7.11 -4.26 5.05
N TYR A 11 -6.86 -4.00 6.33
CA TYR A 11 -5.55 -4.12 6.96
C TYR A 11 -4.95 -5.52 6.79
N GLY A 12 -5.71 -6.57 7.16
CA GLY A 12 -5.25 -7.95 6.97
C GLY A 12 -4.99 -8.30 5.49
N THR A 13 -5.80 -7.75 4.58
CA THR A 13 -5.60 -7.92 3.13
C THR A 13 -4.31 -7.24 2.67
N PHE A 14 -4.03 -6.00 3.09
CA PHE A 14 -2.81 -5.29 2.75
C PHE A 14 -1.57 -5.97 3.34
N VAL A 15 -1.60 -6.41 4.59
CA VAL A 15 -0.52 -7.17 5.20
C VAL A 15 -0.22 -8.43 4.40
N THR A 16 -1.24 -9.23 4.10
CA THR A 16 -1.10 -10.49 3.36
C THR A 16 -0.57 -10.24 1.95
N ALA A 17 -1.12 -9.27 1.23
CA ALA A 17 -0.67 -8.89 -0.11
C ALA A 17 0.78 -8.37 -0.11
N ASN A 18 1.19 -7.67 0.94
CA ASN A 18 2.56 -7.16 1.07
C ASN A 18 3.56 -8.30 1.35
N TYR A 19 3.17 -9.33 2.13
CA TYR A 19 3.95 -10.56 2.23
C TYR A 19 4.05 -11.32 0.91
N LEU A 20 2.91 -11.54 0.23
CA LEU A 20 2.87 -12.27 -1.04
C LEU A 20 3.71 -11.59 -2.13
N SER A 21 3.65 -10.26 -2.23
CA SER A 21 4.49 -9.52 -3.17
C SER A 21 5.98 -9.68 -2.91
N ASN A 22 6.42 -9.81 -1.65
CA ASN A 22 7.82 -10.11 -1.35
C ASN A 22 8.21 -11.53 -1.81
N TYR A 23 7.33 -12.52 -1.64
CA TYR A 23 7.57 -13.87 -2.13
C TYR A 23 7.71 -13.90 -3.67
N VAL A 24 6.89 -13.13 -4.37
CA VAL A 24 6.94 -13.04 -5.85
C VAL A 24 8.21 -12.30 -6.32
N LEU A 25 8.60 -11.22 -5.64
CA LEU A 25 9.75 -10.40 -6.05
C LEU A 25 11.10 -11.02 -5.68
N PHE A 26 11.15 -11.80 -4.59
CA PHE A 26 12.39 -12.35 -4.05
C PHE A 26 12.25 -13.86 -3.74
N PRO A 27 11.89 -14.69 -4.73
CA PRO A 27 11.58 -16.10 -4.49
C PRO A 27 12.78 -16.91 -3.97
N ASP A 28 14.00 -16.44 -4.24
CA ASP A 28 15.27 -17.10 -3.88
C ASP A 28 16.06 -16.37 -2.78
N LYS A 29 15.56 -15.24 -2.25
CA LYS A 29 16.30 -14.43 -1.27
C LYS A 29 15.86 -14.72 0.16
N LYS A 30 16.84 -14.75 1.06
CA LYS A 30 16.61 -14.71 2.51
C LYS A 30 16.19 -13.30 2.90
N LEU A 31 14.97 -13.17 3.40
CA LEU A 31 14.41 -11.89 3.84
C LEU A 31 14.35 -11.83 5.36
N ASP A 32 14.56 -10.64 5.92
CA ASP A 32 14.53 -10.40 7.36
C ASP A 32 13.11 -10.12 7.84
N TYR A 33 12.40 -11.19 8.17
CA TYR A 33 11.09 -11.13 8.82
C TYR A 33 11.19 -11.01 10.36
N GLY A 34 12.38 -10.85 10.91
CA GLY A 34 12.53 -10.26 12.25
C GLY A 34 12.10 -11.10 13.44
N PHE A 35 12.50 -12.37 13.53
CA PHE A 35 12.16 -13.20 14.71
C PHE A 35 12.66 -12.60 16.06
N LEU A 36 13.59 -11.63 16.04
CA LEU A 36 14.21 -11.03 17.23
C LEU A 36 14.25 -9.48 17.26
N ASN A 37 13.69 -8.76 16.27
CA ASN A 37 13.77 -7.28 16.23
C ASN A 37 12.44 -6.63 15.79
N ARG A 38 11.97 -5.66 16.60
CA ARG A 38 10.71 -4.93 16.38
C ARG A 38 10.82 -3.79 15.37
N TRP A 39 12.02 -3.33 15.03
CA TRP A 39 12.23 -2.20 14.13
C TRP A 39 13.21 -2.57 13.02
N GLY A 40 13.00 -2.01 11.82
CA GLY A 40 13.89 -2.22 10.67
C GLY A 40 13.75 -3.57 9.97
N THR A 41 12.82 -4.43 10.39
CA THR A 41 12.52 -5.73 9.75
C THR A 41 11.37 -5.60 8.76
N ARG A 42 11.27 -6.53 7.79
CA ARG A 42 10.16 -6.54 6.82
C ARG A 42 8.82 -6.70 7.50
N THR A 43 8.72 -7.61 8.48
CA THR A 43 7.49 -7.81 9.24
C THR A 43 7.06 -6.53 9.94
N ALA A 44 7.98 -5.86 10.65
CA ALA A 44 7.69 -4.60 11.31
C ALA A 44 7.19 -3.56 10.30
N HIS A 45 7.83 -3.41 9.15
CA HIS A 45 7.36 -2.50 8.11
C HIS A 45 5.96 -2.87 7.60
N ILE A 46 5.74 -4.13 7.20
CA ILE A 46 4.49 -4.60 6.61
C ILE A 46 3.29 -4.34 7.53
N ILE A 47 3.42 -4.69 8.81
CA ILE A 47 2.33 -4.51 9.78
C ILE A 47 2.11 -3.04 10.13
N THR A 48 3.17 -2.22 10.15
CA THR A 48 3.06 -0.81 10.53
C THR A 48 2.57 0.08 9.40
N ILE A 49 2.90 -0.21 8.14
CA ILE A 49 2.41 0.55 6.99
C ILE A 49 0.97 0.16 6.61
N GLY A 50 0.58 -1.09 6.83
CA GLY A 50 -0.74 -1.59 6.42
C GLY A 50 -1.90 -0.87 7.12
N LEU A 51 -1.75 -0.53 8.40
CA LEU A 51 -2.82 0.09 9.19
C LEU A 51 -3.15 1.53 8.73
N PRO A 52 -2.18 2.47 8.63
CA PRO A 52 -2.46 3.82 8.14
C PRO A 52 -2.97 3.80 6.70
N LEU A 53 -2.51 2.88 5.85
CA LEU A 53 -3.07 2.67 4.50
C LEU A 53 -4.55 2.27 4.55
N ALA A 54 -4.92 1.29 5.38
CA ALA A 54 -6.30 0.84 5.51
C ALA A 54 -7.21 1.95 6.06
N ILE A 55 -6.73 2.73 7.03
CA ILE A 55 -7.48 3.89 7.56
C ILE A 55 -7.67 4.94 6.47
N ALA A 56 -6.59 5.32 5.78
CA ALA A 56 -6.62 6.32 4.71
C ALA A 56 -7.55 5.90 3.56
N ASP A 57 -7.55 4.63 3.18
CA ASP A 57 -8.45 4.07 2.16
C ASP A 57 -9.92 4.31 2.52
N HIS A 58 -10.37 3.85 3.70
CA HIS A 58 -11.77 4.02 4.12
C HIS A 58 -12.17 5.49 4.28
N LEU A 59 -11.32 6.33 4.86
CA LEU A 59 -11.59 7.77 5.00
C LEU A 59 -11.66 8.46 3.64
N SER A 60 -10.76 8.11 2.72
CA SER A 60 -10.71 8.66 1.37
C SER A 60 -11.94 8.22 0.57
N ILE A 61 -12.34 6.94 0.60
CA ILE A 61 -13.58 6.46 -0.03
C ILE A 61 -14.79 7.26 0.45
N ASP A 62 -14.89 7.49 1.77
CA ASP A 62 -16.00 8.24 2.35
C ASP A 62 -16.00 9.70 1.88
N MET A 63 -14.84 10.36 1.86
CA MET A 63 -14.69 11.72 1.34
C MET A 63 -15.09 11.80 -0.14
N TRP A 64 -14.63 10.86 -0.97
CA TRP A 64 -14.95 10.84 -2.39
C TRP A 64 -16.44 10.61 -2.65
N LYS A 65 -17.05 9.63 -1.96
CA LYS A 65 -18.47 9.32 -2.12
C LYS A 65 -19.40 10.41 -1.62
N LYS A 66 -19.10 11.01 -0.46
CA LYS A 66 -20.02 11.93 0.23
C LYS A 66 -19.82 13.39 -0.17
N VAL A 67 -18.61 13.77 -0.56
CA VAL A 67 -18.23 15.19 -0.74
C VAL A 67 -17.80 15.47 -2.16
N LEU A 68 -16.81 14.74 -2.70
CA LEU A 68 -16.16 15.13 -3.95
C LEU A 68 -16.95 14.76 -5.19
N VAL A 69 -17.34 13.49 -5.36
CA VAL A 69 -18.09 13.04 -6.55
C VAL A 69 -19.40 13.82 -6.75
N PRO A 70 -20.23 14.06 -5.71
CA PRO A 70 -21.44 14.88 -5.85
C PRO A 70 -21.18 16.31 -6.33
N ARG A 71 -19.97 16.85 -6.12
CA ARG A 71 -19.57 18.20 -6.55
C ARG A 71 -18.91 18.23 -7.94
N MET A 72 -18.66 17.09 -8.56
CA MET A 72 -17.90 16.96 -9.81
C MET A 72 -18.78 16.72 -11.05
N ASN A 73 -20.03 17.24 -11.06
CA ASN A 73 -21.01 17.09 -12.15
C ASN A 73 -21.37 15.63 -12.51
N TYR A 74 -21.11 14.66 -11.61
CA TYR A 74 -21.59 13.30 -11.79
C TYR A 74 -23.07 13.20 -11.39
N PRO A 75 -23.88 12.36 -12.06
CA PRO A 75 -25.26 12.10 -11.65
C PRO A 75 -25.34 11.66 -10.18
N ALA A 76 -26.38 12.11 -9.48
CA ALA A 76 -26.64 11.68 -8.11
C ALA A 76 -26.76 10.15 -8.05
N GLY A 77 -26.12 9.53 -7.05
CA GLY A 77 -26.09 8.07 -6.90
C GLY A 77 -25.06 7.34 -7.76
N THR A 78 -24.19 8.06 -8.49
CA THR A 78 -23.09 7.44 -9.24
C THR A 78 -22.20 6.59 -8.30
N ILE A 79 -21.96 5.34 -8.71
CA ILE A 79 -21.12 4.40 -7.95
C ILE A 79 -19.66 4.79 -8.08
N PHE A 80 -19.01 5.08 -6.95
CA PHE A 80 -17.57 5.35 -6.92
C PHE A 80 -16.76 4.10 -7.27
N SER A 81 -16.26 4.02 -8.50
CA SER A 81 -15.59 2.86 -9.09
C SER A 81 -14.79 3.27 -10.33
N ILE A 82 -13.84 2.42 -10.76
CA ILE A 82 -13.06 2.68 -11.97
C ILE A 82 -13.93 2.75 -13.24
N SER A 83 -15.03 2.00 -13.31
CA SER A 83 -15.88 1.92 -14.50
C SER A 83 -16.89 3.06 -14.64
N ARG A 84 -17.27 3.71 -13.53
CA ARG A 84 -18.28 4.79 -13.52
C ARG A 84 -17.68 6.16 -13.20
N THR A 85 -16.61 6.20 -12.43
CA THR A 85 -15.92 7.43 -12.01
C THR A 85 -14.40 7.25 -12.18
N PRO A 86 -13.89 6.97 -13.39
CA PRO A 86 -12.49 6.56 -13.60
C PRO A 86 -11.48 7.58 -13.04
N GLY A 87 -11.64 8.86 -13.38
CA GLY A 87 -10.78 9.94 -12.89
C GLY A 87 -10.79 10.03 -11.36
N PRO A 88 -11.95 10.29 -10.72
CA PRO A 88 -12.08 10.31 -9.26
C PRO A 88 -11.51 9.07 -8.56
N TYR A 89 -11.74 7.88 -9.13
CA TYR A 89 -11.29 6.62 -8.55
C TYR A 89 -9.76 6.47 -8.64
N LEU A 90 -9.14 6.87 -9.76
CA LEU A 90 -7.69 6.93 -9.90
C LEU A 90 -7.06 7.93 -8.92
N PHE A 91 -7.64 9.13 -8.81
CA PHE A 91 -7.16 10.14 -7.86
C PHE A 91 -7.23 9.67 -6.42
N HIS A 92 -8.32 9.02 -6.03
CA HIS A 92 -8.47 8.43 -4.71
C HIS A 92 -7.34 7.45 -4.38
N ILE A 93 -7.00 6.56 -5.32
CA ILE A 93 -6.00 5.52 -5.09
C ILE A 93 -4.63 6.11 -4.83
N VAL A 94 -4.21 7.07 -5.66
CA VAL A 94 -2.94 7.78 -5.45
C VAL A 94 -2.98 8.58 -4.15
N THR A 95 -4.11 9.24 -3.84
CA THR A 95 -4.23 10.11 -2.67
C THR A 95 -4.20 9.34 -1.35
N PHE A 96 -4.98 8.25 -1.22
CA PHE A 96 -5.01 7.49 0.03
C PHE A 96 -3.68 6.78 0.28
N ALA A 97 -3.06 6.26 -0.79
CA ALA A 97 -1.76 5.63 -0.72
C ALA A 97 -0.71 6.62 -0.22
N TYR A 98 -0.66 7.80 -0.83
CA TYR A 98 0.22 8.88 -0.42
C TYR A 98 0.03 9.25 1.06
N VAL A 99 -1.20 9.53 1.48
CA VAL A 99 -1.49 9.91 2.87
C VAL A 99 -1.11 8.80 3.85
N GLY A 100 -1.45 7.54 3.54
CA GLY A 100 -1.14 6.40 4.41
C GLY A 100 0.36 6.12 4.50
N ILE A 101 1.08 6.20 3.38
CA ILE A 101 2.54 6.02 3.31
C ILE A 101 3.25 7.15 4.05
N MET A 102 2.86 8.42 3.83
CA MET A 102 3.47 9.55 4.54
C MET A 102 3.18 9.52 6.04
N ALA A 103 1.98 9.11 6.45
CA ALA A 103 1.66 8.91 7.86
C ALA A 103 2.55 7.83 8.49
N TYR A 104 2.79 6.72 7.77
CA TYR A 104 3.73 5.70 8.21
C TYR A 104 5.17 6.24 8.31
N ILE A 105 5.67 6.95 7.30
CA ILE A 105 7.03 7.50 7.30
C ILE A 105 7.22 8.51 8.42
N ALA A 106 6.24 9.40 8.64
CA ALA A 106 6.26 10.33 9.76
C ALA A 106 6.30 9.61 11.10
N TRP A 107 5.46 8.57 11.27
CA TRP A 107 5.43 7.75 12.47
C TRP A 107 6.76 7.02 12.70
N ASP A 108 7.29 6.30 11.71
CA ASP A 108 8.57 5.60 11.83
C ASP A 108 9.70 6.57 12.12
N SER A 109 9.78 7.70 11.42
CA SER A 109 10.83 8.71 11.64
C SER A 109 10.77 9.32 13.04
N TYR A 110 9.58 9.43 13.63
CA TYR A 110 9.38 9.97 14.97
C TYR A 110 9.60 8.93 16.09
N ALA A 111 9.01 7.74 15.93
CA ALA A 111 8.88 6.74 16.98
C ALA A 111 10.03 5.71 17.00
N ASN A 112 10.78 5.57 15.90
CA ASN A 112 11.88 4.62 15.82
C ASN A 112 13.11 5.19 16.55
N PRO A 113 13.57 4.54 17.64
CA PRO A 113 14.67 5.04 18.46
C PRO A 113 16.03 5.01 17.75
N TYR A 114 16.14 4.33 16.60
CA TYR A 114 17.38 4.26 15.83
C TYR A 114 17.62 5.51 14.98
N HIS A 115 16.62 6.37 14.77
CA HIS A 115 16.78 7.62 14.04
C HIS A 115 17.29 8.74 14.95
N LYS A 116 18.59 9.01 14.90
CA LYS A 116 19.22 10.11 15.65
C LYS A 116 18.76 11.48 15.14
N ASP A 117 18.60 11.62 13.82
CA ASP A 117 17.99 12.78 13.18
C ASP A 117 16.66 12.38 12.53
N ARG A 118 15.57 12.81 13.16
CA ARG A 118 14.20 12.48 12.74
C ARG A 118 13.80 13.16 11.43
N ILE A 119 14.31 14.38 11.18
CA ILE A 119 13.99 15.14 9.96
C ILE A 119 14.72 14.51 8.77
N GLN A 120 15.98 14.13 8.96
CA GLN A 120 16.74 13.42 7.93
C GLN A 120 16.12 12.04 7.65
N ALA A 121 15.69 11.32 8.68
CA ALA A 121 14.99 10.04 8.52
C ALA A 121 13.68 10.18 7.73
N PHE A 122 12.92 11.26 7.99
CA PHE A 122 11.69 11.55 7.25
C PHE A 122 11.98 11.90 5.79
N THR A 123 12.85 12.88 5.54
CA THR A 123 13.12 13.40 4.20
C THR A 123 13.77 12.37 3.28
N SER A 124 14.66 11.53 3.80
CA SER A 124 15.30 10.43 3.05
C SER A 124 14.32 9.36 2.59
N LYS A 125 13.19 9.18 3.29
CA LYS A 125 12.15 8.22 2.95
C LYS A 125 11.03 8.84 2.11
N ALA A 126 10.62 10.07 2.42
CA ALA A 126 9.46 10.70 1.79
C ALA A 126 9.59 10.82 0.26
N TYR A 127 10.76 11.21 -0.25
CA TYR A 127 10.93 11.44 -1.70
C TYR A 127 10.92 10.16 -2.55
N PRO A 128 11.63 9.07 -2.20
CA PRO A 128 11.49 7.79 -2.91
C PRO A 128 10.08 7.21 -2.85
N GLU A 129 9.39 7.40 -1.73
CA GLU A 129 8.04 6.87 -1.50
C GLU A 129 6.97 7.62 -2.30
N LEU A 130 7.16 8.92 -2.52
CA LEU A 130 6.39 9.73 -3.46
C LEU A 130 6.43 9.17 -4.89
N GLN A 131 7.60 8.75 -5.38
CA GLN A 131 7.74 8.10 -6.69
C GLN A 131 6.97 6.78 -6.74
N GLY A 132 7.03 6.00 -5.64
CA GLY A 132 6.26 4.77 -5.48
C GLY A 132 4.75 4.98 -5.56
N CYS A 133 4.23 6.00 -4.88
CA CYS A 133 2.80 6.34 -4.86
C CYS A 133 2.24 6.57 -6.27
N HIS A 134 3.03 7.17 -7.17
CA HIS A 134 2.62 7.39 -8.55
C HIS A 134 2.43 6.09 -9.34
N THR A 135 3.02 4.96 -8.94
CA THR A 135 2.81 3.68 -9.62
C THR A 135 1.57 2.92 -9.13
N MET A 136 0.84 3.44 -8.14
CA MET A 136 -0.37 2.81 -7.61
C MET A 136 -1.58 2.89 -8.54
N TYR A 137 -1.50 3.61 -9.67
CA TYR A 137 -2.54 3.59 -10.71
C TYR A 137 -2.78 2.19 -11.32
N MET A 138 -1.89 1.21 -11.07
CA MET A 138 -2.06 -0.18 -11.49
C MET A 138 -3.09 -0.97 -10.66
N LEU A 139 -3.33 -0.56 -9.40
CA LEU A 139 -4.32 -1.21 -8.52
C LEU A 139 -5.73 -1.29 -9.15
N PRO A 140 -6.32 -0.21 -9.68
CA PRO A 140 -7.65 -0.27 -10.29
C PRO A 140 -7.66 -1.08 -11.60
N LEU A 141 -6.55 -1.09 -12.35
CA LEU A 141 -6.44 -1.91 -13.57
C LEU A 141 -6.44 -3.40 -13.23
N THR A 142 -5.73 -3.79 -12.17
CA THR A 142 -5.68 -5.17 -11.71
C THR A 142 -7.02 -5.61 -11.14
N SER A 143 -7.69 -4.75 -10.36
CA SER A 143 -9.07 -5.01 -9.89
C SER A 143 -10.02 -5.21 -11.06
N GLY A 144 -9.98 -4.33 -12.07
CA GLY A 144 -10.80 -4.46 -13.27
C GLY A 144 -10.55 -5.76 -14.04
N ALA A 145 -9.30 -6.19 -14.15
CA ALA A 145 -8.95 -7.45 -14.80
C ALA A 145 -9.47 -8.68 -14.02
N VAL A 146 -9.30 -8.69 -12.69
CA VAL A 146 -9.82 -9.78 -11.84
C VAL A 146 -11.35 -9.87 -11.94
N ASP A 147 -12.03 -8.73 -11.89
CA ASP A 147 -13.48 -8.67 -11.99
C ASP A 147 -13.97 -9.14 -13.37
N TYR A 148 -13.29 -8.72 -14.44
CA TYR A 148 -13.59 -9.15 -15.81
C TYR A 148 -13.43 -10.68 -15.98
N LEU A 149 -12.30 -11.23 -15.54
CA LEU A 149 -12.00 -12.66 -15.69
C LEU A 149 -12.90 -13.56 -14.84
N SER A 150 -13.27 -13.09 -13.65
CA SER A 150 -14.10 -13.87 -12.73
C SER A 150 -15.60 -13.63 -12.89
N GLY A 151 -15.99 -12.65 -13.70
CA GLY A 151 -17.38 -12.26 -13.94
C GLY A 151 -18.07 -11.58 -12.75
N LYS A 152 -17.35 -11.23 -11.67
CA LYS A 152 -17.91 -10.55 -10.50
C LYS A 152 -16.87 -9.79 -9.68
N TYR A 153 -17.34 -8.87 -8.85
CA TYR A 153 -16.50 -8.11 -7.92
C TYR A 153 -15.98 -8.96 -6.75
N TRP A 154 -14.69 -8.83 -6.43
CA TRP A 154 -14.07 -9.49 -5.27
C TRP A 154 -13.60 -8.49 -4.20
N PRO A 155 -14.26 -8.43 -3.03
CA PRO A 155 -13.87 -7.51 -1.97
C PRO A 155 -12.60 -7.95 -1.24
N HIS A 156 -11.98 -7.01 -0.52
CA HIS A 156 -10.96 -7.30 0.49
C HIS A 156 -11.43 -8.37 1.48
N GLY A 157 -10.49 -9.19 1.95
CA GLY A 157 -10.77 -10.37 2.79
C GLY A 157 -11.12 -11.64 2.02
N THR A 158 -11.13 -11.61 0.69
CA THR A 158 -11.29 -12.80 -0.17
C THR A 158 -9.98 -13.17 -0.86
N LEU A 159 -9.85 -14.42 -1.30
CA LEU A 159 -8.65 -14.89 -1.99
C LEU A 159 -8.37 -14.10 -3.28
N LEU A 160 -9.38 -13.89 -4.12
CA LEU A 160 -9.22 -13.11 -5.36
C LEU A 160 -9.11 -11.60 -5.09
N GLY A 161 -9.67 -11.10 -3.98
CA GLY A 161 -9.47 -9.74 -3.51
C GLY A 161 -8.05 -9.43 -3.02
N LEU A 162 -7.17 -10.43 -2.88
CA LEU A 162 -5.74 -10.25 -2.61
C LEU A 162 -4.93 -9.90 -3.87
N PHE A 163 -5.39 -10.29 -5.06
CA PHE A 163 -4.63 -10.11 -6.29
C PHE A 163 -4.36 -8.64 -6.60
N PRO A 164 -5.36 -7.73 -6.59
CA PRO A 164 -5.12 -6.33 -6.89
C PRO A 164 -4.10 -5.64 -5.96
N PRO A 165 -4.21 -5.73 -4.62
CA PRO A 165 -3.19 -5.14 -3.76
C PRO A 165 -1.83 -5.85 -3.90
N THR A 166 -1.79 -7.17 -4.17
CA THR A 166 -0.51 -7.88 -4.37
C THR A 166 0.20 -7.38 -5.62
N ALA A 167 -0.50 -7.27 -6.75
CA ALA A 167 0.05 -6.72 -7.98
C ALA A 167 0.52 -5.28 -7.82
N ALA A 168 -0.26 -4.45 -7.13
CA ALA A 168 0.13 -3.07 -6.83
C ALA A 168 1.43 -3.03 -6.00
N PHE A 169 1.56 -3.85 -4.94
CA PHE A 169 2.81 -3.91 -4.18
C PHE A 169 3.99 -4.43 -5.00
N ILE A 170 3.77 -5.40 -5.91
CA ILE A 170 4.79 -5.86 -6.85
C ILE A 170 5.25 -4.70 -7.72
N THR A 171 4.33 -3.93 -8.31
CA THR A 171 4.67 -2.80 -9.17
C THR A 171 5.38 -1.70 -8.40
N VAL A 172 4.83 -1.33 -7.24
CA VAL A 172 5.39 -0.27 -6.39
C VAL A 172 6.79 -0.62 -5.96
N LYS A 173 7.04 -1.83 -5.45
CA LYS A 173 8.39 -2.25 -5.03
C LYS A 173 9.32 -2.49 -6.23
N GLY A 174 8.83 -3.13 -7.28
CA GLY A 174 9.65 -3.55 -8.42
C GLY A 174 10.05 -2.41 -9.36
N PHE A 175 9.18 -1.40 -9.53
CA PHE A 175 9.37 -0.33 -10.53
C PHE A 175 9.25 1.07 -9.96
N GLY A 176 8.43 1.29 -8.93
CA GLY A 176 8.07 2.63 -8.44
C GLY A 176 8.92 3.17 -7.29
N MET A 177 9.38 2.31 -6.40
CA MET A 177 10.14 2.69 -5.22
C MET A 177 11.61 2.37 -5.43
N LYS A 178 12.43 3.43 -5.42
CA LYS A 178 13.84 3.31 -5.02
C LYS A 178 13.90 3.25 -3.49
N TRP A 179 13.26 2.25 -2.91
CA TRP A 179 13.33 2.05 -1.47
C TRP A 179 14.80 1.76 -1.09
N PRO A 180 15.32 2.14 0.10
CA PRO A 180 16.66 2.71 0.32
C PRO A 180 17.88 1.78 0.09
N TRP A 181 17.71 0.70 -0.64
CA TRP A 181 18.71 -0.28 -0.97
C TRP A 181 18.59 -0.54 -2.46
N ASN A 182 19.67 -0.34 -3.20
CA ASN A 182 19.70 -0.29 -4.67
C ASN A 182 19.24 -1.58 -5.40
N GLU A 183 18.69 -2.58 -4.68
CA GLU A 183 18.17 -3.88 -5.14
C GLU A 183 16.90 -4.33 -4.36
N ASN A 184 16.23 -3.45 -3.62
CA ASN A 184 15.09 -3.76 -2.73
C ASN A 184 15.37 -4.77 -1.58
N LEU A 185 16.65 -5.03 -1.24
CA LEU A 185 17.08 -5.83 -0.08
C LEU A 185 17.79 -4.96 0.95
N THR A 186 17.47 -5.06 2.25
CA THR A 186 18.19 -4.31 3.29
C THR A 186 19.68 -4.68 3.34
N ALA A 187 20.54 -3.81 3.90
CA ALA A 187 21.96 -4.16 4.07
C ALA A 187 22.19 -5.49 4.83
N PHE A 188 21.33 -5.78 5.81
CA PHE A 188 21.35 -7.06 6.51
C PHE A 188 20.92 -8.22 5.61
N GLU A 189 19.88 -8.04 4.80
CA GLU A 189 19.44 -9.05 3.82
C GLU A 189 20.50 -9.30 2.75
N LYS A 190 21.19 -8.26 2.27
CA LYS A 190 22.35 -8.43 1.37
C LYS A 190 23.42 -9.31 2.01
N LYS A 191 23.79 -9.01 3.27
CA LYS A 191 24.70 -9.86 4.05
C LYS A 191 24.20 -11.30 4.22
N LEU A 192 22.90 -11.51 4.48
CA LEU A 192 22.31 -12.85 4.59
C LEU A 192 22.39 -13.65 3.28
N ASN A 193 22.37 -12.94 2.15
CA ASN A 193 22.39 -13.50 0.80
C ASN A 193 23.78 -13.50 0.14
N ASN A 194 24.83 -13.06 0.84
CA ASN A 194 26.19 -12.90 0.32
C ASN A 194 26.29 -11.95 -0.89
N LEU A 195 25.58 -10.82 -0.84
CA LEU A 195 25.55 -9.75 -1.84
C LEU A 195 26.21 -8.47 -1.33
#